data_AF-A0A1V6HGM4-F1
#
_entry.id   AF-A0A1V6HGM4-F1
#
_cell.length_a   1.000
_cell.length_b   1.000
_cell.length_c   1.000
_cell.angle_alpha   90.00
_cell.angle_beta   90.00
_cell.angle_gamma   90.00
#
_symmetry.space_group_name_H-M   'P 1'
#
loop_
_entity.id
_entity.type
_entity.pdbx_description
1 polymer ?
#
loop_
_entity_poly.entity_id
_entity_poly.type
_entity_poly.pdbx_seq_one_letter_code
_entity_poly.pdbx_strand_id
1 'polypeptide(L)'
;MKEIEKQLKETIRQIVEFRTDYISNEQAVRTQLIEPILNVLGWITCNPKFLRPNATDENGKIPDYTLLKNGKTTLIVEAKNLSIDLQDKKIIDQLANYCFKSGIDFGLLTNGVKWLLFKTFEKNPKDRIVWQVDIETDKIEYVARSLSSFAYSNIDTLDILLKKSKLLNNGWKALIESTDSIVAIISQKLLEKIKSTEPLFEITPDDLKTFTKGKIEELFELTEIEEGEKANENGSTQTETGFAEGEDVIFKRHQKNKIREKISVTFPDKTVIKNKKVVDTFVETIKKIGPEKVLPLNLYRSGVAIVSEIKDDFYNQHKIGKYWIMVHTSTKEKIAVLNEINEKLNLKLTIESFTNE
;
A
#
# COMPACT_ATOMS: atom_id res chain seq x y z
N MET A 1 -14.37 -12.52 -7.87
CA MET A 1 -14.60 -11.42 -6.92
C MET A 1 -14.87 -11.98 -5.54
N LYS A 2 -16.12 -12.08 -5.03
CA LYS A 2 -16.41 -12.46 -3.63
C LYS A 2 -15.58 -13.63 -3.05
N GLU A 3 -15.46 -14.77 -3.75
CA GLU A 3 -14.63 -15.89 -3.25
C GLU A 3 -13.11 -15.57 -3.22
N ILE A 4 -12.60 -14.77 -4.16
CA ILE A 4 -11.21 -14.28 -4.13
C ILE A 4 -11.00 -13.37 -2.91
N GLU A 5 -11.93 -12.44 -2.66
CA GLU A 5 -11.89 -11.53 -1.49
C GLU A 5 -12.00 -12.29 -0.15
N LYS A 6 -12.76 -13.39 -0.13
CA LYS A 6 -12.89 -14.30 1.02
C LYS A 6 -11.60 -15.09 1.24
N GLN A 7 -11.03 -15.67 0.19
CA GLN A 7 -9.76 -16.39 0.27
C GLN A 7 -8.61 -15.47 0.71
N LEU A 8 -8.55 -14.24 0.17
CA LEU A 8 -7.59 -13.23 0.58
C LEU A 8 -7.68 -12.91 2.08
N LYS A 9 -8.90 -12.80 2.65
CA LYS A 9 -9.08 -12.59 4.11
C LYS A 9 -8.50 -13.74 4.93
N GLU A 10 -8.69 -14.98 4.50
CA GLU A 10 -8.14 -16.15 5.19
C GLU A 10 -6.62 -16.25 5.04
N THR A 11 -6.09 -15.96 3.85
CA THR A 11 -4.63 -15.88 3.62
C THR A 11 -3.98 -14.78 4.47
N ILE A 12 -4.60 -13.60 4.58
CA ILE A 12 -4.16 -12.52 5.48
C ILE A 12 -4.18 -12.97 6.95
N ARG A 13 -5.22 -13.70 7.38
CA ARG A 13 -5.28 -14.27 8.74
C ARG A 13 -4.10 -15.20 8.99
N GLN A 14 -3.83 -16.16 8.09
CA GLN A 14 -2.70 -17.08 8.23
C GLN A 14 -1.37 -16.33 8.31
N ILE A 15 -1.14 -15.31 7.48
CA ILE A 15 0.07 -14.45 7.51
C ILE A 15 0.23 -13.73 8.86
N VAL A 16 -0.86 -13.32 9.51
CA VAL A 16 -0.82 -12.70 10.84
C VAL A 16 -0.55 -13.74 11.93
N GLU A 17 -1.07 -14.96 11.80
CA GLU A 17 -0.99 -16.03 12.80
C GLU A 17 0.37 -16.77 12.77
N PHE A 18 0.95 -17.03 11.59
CA PHE A 18 2.14 -17.85 11.38
C PHE A 18 3.29 -17.12 10.65
N ARG A 19 3.40 -15.79 10.82
CA ARG A 19 4.36 -14.94 10.06
C ARG A 19 5.82 -15.42 10.13
N THR A 20 6.23 -15.93 11.28
CA THR A 20 7.58 -16.44 11.57
C THR A 20 8.00 -17.56 10.64
N ASP A 21 7.06 -18.45 10.33
CA ASP A 21 7.29 -19.67 9.58
C ASP A 21 7.41 -19.35 8.09
N TYR A 22 6.56 -18.46 7.58
CA TYR A 22 6.60 -17.99 6.19
C TYR A 22 7.85 -17.17 5.84
N ILE A 23 8.49 -16.52 6.83
CA ILE A 23 9.72 -15.73 6.63
C ILE A 23 10.89 -16.58 6.13
N SER A 24 10.99 -17.85 6.55
CA SER A 24 12.07 -18.76 6.16
C SER A 24 11.59 -19.92 5.27
N ASN A 25 10.32 -20.33 5.36
CA ASN A 25 9.81 -21.51 4.68
C ASN A 25 9.03 -21.17 3.40
N GLU A 26 9.75 -21.14 2.28
CA GLU A 26 9.19 -20.94 0.94
C GLU A 26 8.14 -22.01 0.57
N GLN A 27 8.32 -23.26 1.01
CA GLN A 27 7.36 -24.34 0.75
C GLN A 27 6.04 -24.17 1.53
N ALA A 28 6.08 -23.54 2.70
CA ALA A 28 4.87 -23.16 3.44
C ALA A 28 4.16 -21.97 2.75
N VAL A 29 4.89 -20.94 2.30
CA VAL A 29 4.32 -19.83 1.51
C VAL A 29 3.62 -20.35 0.25
N ARG A 30 4.28 -21.26 -0.46
CA ARG A 30 3.75 -21.99 -1.63
C ARG A 30 2.44 -22.71 -1.34
N THR A 31 2.45 -23.66 -0.41
CA THR A 31 1.31 -24.56 -0.19
C THR A 31 0.15 -23.93 0.58
N GLN A 32 0.42 -22.97 1.47
CA GLN A 32 -0.58 -22.40 2.38
C GLN A 32 -1.10 -21.02 1.92
N LEU A 33 -0.26 -20.19 1.29
CA LEU A 33 -0.65 -18.82 0.90
C LEU A 33 -0.95 -18.71 -0.60
N ILE A 34 -0.06 -19.24 -1.45
CA ILE A 34 -0.15 -19.10 -2.91
C ILE A 34 -1.19 -20.07 -3.50
N GLU A 35 -1.12 -21.35 -3.17
CA GLU A 35 -1.98 -22.38 -3.77
C GLU A 35 -3.48 -22.22 -3.52
N PRO A 36 -3.97 -21.82 -2.33
CA PRO A 36 -5.40 -21.54 -2.13
C PRO A 36 -5.91 -20.39 -3.01
N ILE A 37 -5.09 -19.35 -3.21
CA ILE A 37 -5.41 -18.23 -4.13
C ILE A 37 -5.46 -18.75 -5.58
N LEU A 38 -4.48 -19.54 -6.02
CA LEU A 38 -4.48 -20.13 -7.37
C LEU A 38 -5.70 -21.05 -7.61
N ASN A 39 -6.12 -21.83 -6.62
CA ASN A 39 -7.33 -22.65 -6.71
C ASN A 39 -8.60 -21.81 -6.91
N VAL A 40 -8.77 -20.73 -6.14
CA VAL A 40 -9.94 -19.82 -6.25
C VAL A 40 -9.90 -18.97 -7.54
N LEU A 41 -8.73 -18.79 -8.14
CA LEU A 41 -8.54 -18.24 -9.49
C LEU A 41 -8.80 -19.27 -10.62
N GLY A 42 -9.16 -20.51 -10.28
CA GLY A 42 -9.55 -21.57 -11.23
C GLY A 42 -8.39 -22.41 -11.78
N TRP A 43 -7.20 -22.34 -11.18
CA TRP A 43 -6.00 -23.06 -11.65
C TRP A 43 -5.83 -24.48 -11.08
N ILE A 44 -6.76 -24.95 -10.23
CA ILE A 44 -6.91 -26.34 -9.74
C ILE A 44 -5.54 -27.00 -9.44
N THR A 45 -4.88 -26.63 -8.34
CA THR A 45 -3.46 -26.92 -8.09
C THR A 45 -3.12 -28.42 -8.06
N CYS A 46 -4.10 -29.28 -7.75
CA CYS A 46 -3.97 -30.73 -7.78
C CYS A 46 -4.06 -31.37 -9.19
N ASN A 47 -4.27 -30.60 -10.26
CA ASN A 47 -4.52 -31.13 -11.60
C ASN A 47 -3.43 -30.70 -12.63
N PRO A 48 -2.58 -31.63 -13.11
CA PRO A 48 -1.46 -31.34 -14.03
C PRO A 48 -1.88 -30.91 -15.45
N LYS A 49 -3.18 -30.77 -15.72
CA LYS A 49 -3.73 -30.11 -16.93
C LYS A 49 -3.90 -28.59 -16.78
N PHE A 50 -3.91 -28.08 -15.54
CA PHE A 50 -4.13 -26.66 -15.20
C PHE A 50 -2.89 -26.03 -14.57
N LEU A 51 -2.22 -26.76 -13.68
CA LEU A 51 -1.00 -26.32 -12.99
C LEU A 51 -0.06 -27.50 -12.79
N ARG A 52 1.24 -27.29 -13.05
CA ARG A 52 2.30 -28.26 -12.75
C ARG A 52 3.35 -27.60 -11.84
N PRO A 53 3.54 -28.08 -10.59
CA PRO A 53 4.64 -27.61 -9.76
C PRO A 53 5.96 -28.20 -10.23
N ASN A 54 7.05 -27.44 -10.13
CA ASN A 54 8.43 -27.91 -10.37
C ASN A 54 8.63 -28.65 -11.72
N ALA A 55 7.94 -28.21 -12.77
CA ALA A 55 8.02 -28.85 -14.09
C ALA A 55 9.18 -28.27 -14.92
N THR A 56 10.21 -29.08 -15.18
CA THR A 56 11.34 -28.72 -16.03
C THR A 56 10.88 -28.27 -17.42
N ASP A 57 11.40 -27.15 -17.91
CA ASP A 57 11.15 -26.63 -19.25
C ASP A 57 12.14 -27.16 -20.30
N GLU A 58 11.93 -26.79 -21.56
CA GLU A 58 12.80 -27.14 -22.69
C GLU A 58 14.24 -26.63 -22.55
N ASN A 59 14.47 -25.59 -21.74
CA ASN A 59 15.78 -25.04 -21.42
C ASN A 59 16.41 -25.62 -20.13
N GLY A 60 15.74 -26.56 -19.46
CA GLY A 60 16.22 -27.20 -18.23
C GLY A 60 16.04 -26.38 -16.94
N LYS A 61 15.34 -25.23 -16.96
CA LYS A 61 14.96 -24.52 -15.72
C LYS A 61 13.71 -25.17 -15.13
N ILE A 62 13.64 -25.17 -13.80
CA ILE A 62 12.50 -25.60 -13.02
C ILE A 62 11.85 -24.36 -12.36
N PRO A 63 10.72 -23.84 -12.88
CA PRO A 63 9.90 -22.85 -12.19
C PRO A 63 9.03 -23.50 -11.10
N ASP A 64 8.65 -22.73 -10.08
CA ASP A 64 7.82 -23.22 -8.97
C ASP A 64 6.45 -23.71 -9.42
N TYR A 65 5.78 -22.94 -10.28
CA TYR A 65 4.54 -23.36 -10.93
C TYR A 65 4.50 -22.96 -12.40
N THR A 66 4.16 -23.93 -13.25
CA THR A 66 3.79 -23.70 -14.65
C THR A 66 2.27 -23.77 -14.76
N LEU A 67 1.63 -22.69 -15.21
CA LEU A 67 0.17 -22.62 -15.43
C LEU A 67 -0.16 -22.91 -16.89
N LEU A 68 -1.09 -23.82 -17.12
CA LEU A 68 -1.45 -24.36 -18.44
C LEU A 68 -2.92 -24.14 -18.74
N LYS A 69 -3.22 -23.77 -19.99
CA LYS A 69 -4.58 -23.75 -20.53
C LYS A 69 -4.60 -24.46 -21.88
N ASN A 70 -5.57 -25.36 -22.05
CA ASN A 70 -5.70 -26.21 -23.24
C ASN A 70 -4.39 -26.95 -23.62
N GLY A 71 -3.56 -27.29 -22.63
CA GLY A 71 -2.27 -27.96 -22.81
C GLY A 71 -1.07 -27.04 -23.12
N LYS A 72 -1.28 -25.76 -23.45
CA LYS A 72 -0.21 -24.77 -23.63
C LYS A 72 0.12 -24.10 -22.30
N THR A 73 1.41 -23.87 -22.01
CA THR A 73 1.83 -22.96 -20.93
C THR A 73 1.38 -21.52 -21.23
N THR A 74 0.79 -20.86 -20.25
CA THR A 74 0.24 -19.49 -20.37
C THR A 74 0.87 -18.50 -19.40
N LEU A 75 1.31 -18.95 -18.22
CA LEU A 75 1.94 -18.10 -17.22
C LEU A 75 2.90 -18.96 -16.36
N ILE A 76 4.04 -18.37 -16.00
CA ILE A 76 4.95 -18.92 -14.99
C ILE A 76 4.73 -18.16 -13.69
N VAL A 77 4.65 -18.89 -12.58
CA VAL A 77 4.70 -18.32 -11.22
C VAL A 77 5.98 -18.78 -10.55
N GLU A 78 6.76 -17.80 -10.08
CA GLU A 78 7.93 -17.99 -9.22
C GLU A 78 7.53 -17.54 -7.81
N ALA A 79 7.74 -18.41 -6.82
CA ALA A 79 7.42 -18.17 -5.42
C ALA A 79 8.70 -17.78 -4.67
N LYS A 80 8.59 -16.96 -3.62
CA LYS A 80 9.69 -16.66 -2.70
C LYS A 80 9.21 -16.68 -1.24
N ASN A 81 10.10 -16.90 -0.28
CA ASN A 81 9.75 -16.72 1.14
C ASN A 81 9.38 -15.25 1.48
N LEU A 82 8.69 -15.04 2.61
CA LEU A 82 8.11 -13.74 2.99
C LEU A 82 9.15 -12.60 3.18
N SER A 83 10.44 -12.92 3.33
CA SER A 83 11.49 -11.93 3.57
C SER A 83 12.02 -11.25 2.30
N ILE A 84 11.83 -11.86 1.13
CA ILE A 84 12.34 -11.34 -0.15
C ILE A 84 11.47 -10.19 -0.64
N ASP A 85 12.06 -9.03 -0.94
CA ASP A 85 11.35 -7.99 -1.71
C ASP A 85 11.37 -8.31 -3.21
N LEU A 86 10.18 -8.32 -3.80
CA LEU A 86 9.98 -8.79 -5.17
C LEU A 86 10.45 -7.79 -6.23
N GLN A 87 10.85 -6.58 -5.81
CA GLN A 87 11.35 -5.53 -6.68
C GLN A 87 12.87 -5.59 -6.91
N ASP A 88 13.60 -6.60 -6.40
CA ASP A 88 14.98 -6.81 -6.83
C ASP A 88 15.00 -7.10 -8.34
N LYS A 89 15.54 -6.12 -9.07
CA LYS A 89 15.74 -6.14 -10.51
C LYS A 89 16.41 -7.43 -10.99
N LYS A 90 17.32 -8.04 -10.22
CA LYS A 90 17.97 -9.31 -10.58
C LYS A 90 16.97 -10.45 -10.70
N ILE A 91 16.02 -10.55 -9.77
CA ILE A 91 14.98 -11.59 -9.77
C ILE A 91 14.03 -11.37 -10.96
N ILE A 92 13.59 -10.12 -11.17
CA ILE A 92 12.72 -9.76 -12.29
C ILE A 92 13.40 -10.03 -13.64
N ASP A 93 14.65 -9.58 -13.84
CA ASP A 93 15.37 -9.78 -15.10
C ASP A 93 15.73 -11.26 -15.33
N GLN A 94 16.08 -12.03 -14.29
CA GLN A 94 16.29 -13.48 -14.39
C GLN A 94 15.02 -14.22 -14.84
N LEU A 95 13.86 -13.85 -14.29
CA LEU A 95 12.59 -14.48 -14.62
C LEU A 95 12.06 -14.02 -16.00
N ALA A 96 12.21 -12.75 -16.34
CA ALA A 96 11.84 -12.22 -17.66
C ALA A 96 12.70 -12.83 -18.79
N ASN A 97 14.02 -12.93 -18.60
CA ASN A 97 14.92 -13.55 -19.57
C ASN A 97 14.63 -15.05 -19.75
N TYR A 98 14.11 -15.71 -18.72
CA TYR A 98 13.64 -17.10 -18.79
C TYR A 98 12.35 -17.22 -19.61
N CYS A 99 11.27 -16.54 -19.19
CA CYS A 99 9.97 -16.61 -19.88
C CYS A 99 10.06 -16.17 -21.36
N PHE A 100 10.93 -15.20 -21.67
CA PHE A 100 11.25 -14.78 -23.04
C PHE A 100 11.78 -15.94 -23.90
N LYS A 101 12.74 -16.74 -23.38
CA LYS A 101 13.27 -17.92 -24.10
C LYS A 101 12.21 -19.00 -24.30
N SER A 102 11.32 -19.17 -23.33
CA SER A 102 10.21 -20.14 -23.39
C SER A 102 8.99 -19.65 -24.21
N GLY A 103 9.05 -18.47 -24.83
CA GLY A 103 7.95 -17.94 -25.67
C GLY A 103 6.68 -17.57 -24.89
N ILE A 104 6.83 -17.12 -23.64
CA ILE A 104 5.72 -16.81 -22.72
C ILE A 104 5.70 -15.29 -22.46
N ASP A 105 4.54 -14.66 -22.68
CA ASP A 105 4.37 -13.20 -22.69
C ASP A 105 4.41 -12.53 -21.29
N PHE A 106 4.18 -13.32 -20.24
CA PHE A 106 4.01 -12.85 -18.87
C PHE A 106 4.74 -13.74 -17.85
N GLY A 107 5.17 -13.15 -16.74
CA GLY A 107 5.57 -13.87 -15.54
C GLY A 107 4.90 -13.25 -14.31
N LEU A 108 4.74 -14.08 -13.27
CA LEU A 108 4.20 -13.70 -11.98
C LEU A 108 5.22 -14.05 -10.89
N LEU A 109 5.52 -13.08 -10.02
CA LEU A 109 6.43 -13.24 -8.90
C LEU A 109 5.65 -12.94 -7.61
N THR A 110 5.76 -13.80 -6.59
CA THR A 110 5.01 -13.62 -5.33
C THR A 110 5.74 -14.20 -4.11
N ASN A 111 5.52 -13.61 -2.94
CA ASN A 111 5.88 -14.16 -1.64
C ASN A 111 4.65 -14.40 -0.74
N GLY A 112 3.48 -14.64 -1.34
CA GLY A 112 2.19 -14.76 -0.64
C GLY A 112 1.58 -13.39 -0.27
N VAL A 113 2.35 -12.49 0.32
CA VAL A 113 1.90 -11.11 0.67
C VAL A 113 1.88 -10.20 -0.56
N LYS A 114 3.00 -10.12 -1.28
CA LYS A 114 3.14 -9.31 -2.49
C LYS A 114 2.94 -10.18 -3.72
N TRP A 115 2.34 -9.60 -4.75
CA TRP A 115 2.14 -10.21 -6.05
C TRP A 115 2.49 -9.19 -7.14
N LEU A 116 3.40 -9.56 -8.04
CA LEU A 116 3.94 -8.71 -9.09
C LEU A 116 3.79 -9.44 -10.43
N LEU A 117 2.91 -8.94 -11.30
CA LEU A 117 2.78 -9.39 -12.68
C LEU A 117 3.64 -8.51 -13.59
N PHE A 118 4.39 -9.12 -14.51
CA PHE A 118 5.21 -8.39 -15.46
C PHE A 118 5.15 -8.99 -16.87
N LYS A 119 5.39 -8.14 -17.87
CA LYS A 119 5.60 -8.50 -19.28
C LYS A 119 7.05 -8.87 -19.51
N THR A 120 7.26 -9.89 -20.34
CA THR A 120 8.60 -10.42 -20.66
C THR A 120 9.22 -9.66 -21.84
N PHE A 121 8.38 -9.18 -22.76
CA PHE A 121 8.73 -8.40 -23.94
C PHE A 121 8.67 -6.88 -23.73
N GLU A 122 9.44 -6.33 -22.79
CA GLU A 122 9.62 -4.87 -22.66
C GLU A 122 11.10 -4.47 -22.53
N LYS A 123 11.46 -3.35 -23.16
CA LYS A 123 12.86 -2.86 -23.27
C LYS A 123 13.41 -2.33 -21.96
N ASN A 124 12.60 -1.58 -21.20
CA ASN A 124 13.00 -1.02 -19.92
C ASN A 124 12.51 -1.92 -18.78
N PRO A 125 13.35 -2.26 -17.78
CA PRO A 125 12.93 -3.05 -16.63
C PRO A 125 11.77 -2.46 -15.81
N LYS A 126 11.60 -1.12 -15.81
CA LYS A 126 10.44 -0.46 -15.18
C LYS A 126 9.14 -0.70 -15.94
N ASP A 127 9.18 -0.68 -17.28
CA ASP A 127 8.01 -0.86 -18.13
C ASP A 127 7.54 -2.33 -18.18
N ARG A 128 8.39 -3.28 -17.76
CA ARG A 128 8.03 -4.69 -17.56
C ARG A 128 6.91 -4.84 -16.53
N ILE A 129 6.93 -4.08 -15.42
CA ILE A 129 5.97 -4.26 -14.33
C ILE A 129 4.58 -3.80 -14.80
N VAL A 130 3.64 -4.74 -14.83
CA VAL A 130 2.26 -4.52 -15.28
C VAL A 130 1.39 -4.02 -14.15
N TRP A 131 1.46 -4.72 -13.01
CA TRP A 131 0.91 -4.30 -11.73
C TRP A 131 1.67 -4.98 -10.60
N GLN A 132 1.66 -4.33 -9.44
CA GLN A 132 2.05 -4.90 -8.17
C GLN A 132 0.91 -4.65 -7.18
N VAL A 133 0.63 -5.63 -6.32
CA VAL A 133 -0.31 -5.50 -5.20
C VAL A 133 0.29 -6.12 -3.94
N ASP A 134 -0.07 -5.56 -2.79
CA ASP A 134 0.31 -6.04 -1.45
C ASP A 134 -0.97 -6.31 -0.64
N ILE A 135 -1.19 -7.58 -0.28
CA ILE A 135 -2.47 -7.99 0.33
C ILE A 135 -2.61 -7.55 1.80
N GLU A 136 -1.53 -7.09 2.44
CA GLU A 136 -1.62 -6.50 3.79
C GLU A 136 -1.96 -5.01 3.75
N THR A 137 -1.59 -4.28 2.70
CA THR A 137 -1.74 -2.81 2.65
C THR A 137 -2.81 -2.27 1.70
N ASP A 138 -3.15 -3.00 0.63
CA ASP A 138 -4.04 -2.50 -0.42
C ASP A 138 -5.53 -2.77 -0.13
N LYS A 139 -6.43 -2.03 -0.81
CA LYS A 139 -7.87 -2.35 -0.79
C LYS A 139 -8.07 -3.74 -1.39
N ILE A 140 -8.70 -4.65 -0.64
CA ILE A 140 -8.84 -6.07 -1.02
C ILE A 140 -9.63 -6.27 -2.32
N GLU A 141 -10.51 -5.32 -2.66
CA GLU A 141 -11.26 -5.24 -3.91
C GLU A 141 -10.33 -4.96 -5.11
N TYR A 142 -9.30 -4.13 -4.92
CA TYR A 142 -8.25 -3.86 -5.90
C TYR A 142 -7.28 -5.06 -6.03
N VAL A 143 -6.85 -5.65 -4.91
CA VAL A 143 -6.07 -6.89 -4.90
C VAL A 143 -6.79 -8.00 -5.68
N ALA A 144 -8.06 -8.27 -5.34
CA ALA A 144 -8.87 -9.29 -6.00
C ALA A 144 -9.08 -8.98 -7.49
N ARG A 145 -9.20 -7.71 -7.88
CA ARG A 145 -9.28 -7.29 -9.29
C ARG A 145 -7.98 -7.60 -10.03
N SER A 146 -6.82 -7.22 -9.48
CA SER A 146 -5.52 -7.47 -10.09
C SER A 146 -5.24 -8.97 -10.22
N LEU A 147 -5.43 -9.75 -9.16
CA LEU A 147 -5.30 -11.22 -9.21
C LEU A 147 -6.29 -11.85 -10.20
N SER A 148 -7.52 -11.34 -10.31
CA SER A 148 -8.48 -11.84 -11.30
C SER A 148 -8.05 -11.65 -12.75
N SER A 149 -7.10 -10.76 -13.06
CA SER A 149 -6.62 -10.56 -14.44
C SER A 149 -5.96 -11.82 -15.02
N PHE A 150 -5.33 -12.64 -14.17
CA PHE A 150 -4.73 -13.93 -14.56
C PHE A 150 -5.54 -15.15 -14.12
N ALA A 151 -6.82 -14.99 -13.73
CA ALA A 151 -7.70 -16.13 -13.48
C ALA A 151 -7.83 -17.02 -14.73
N TYR A 152 -8.09 -18.33 -14.55
CA TYR A 152 -8.18 -19.29 -15.67
C TYR A 152 -9.22 -18.90 -16.73
N SER A 153 -10.32 -18.25 -16.33
CA SER A 153 -11.32 -17.71 -17.27
C SER A 153 -10.81 -16.53 -18.10
N ASN A 154 -9.84 -15.77 -17.59
CA ASN A 154 -9.48 -14.43 -18.07
C ASN A 154 -8.12 -14.40 -18.78
N ILE A 155 -7.25 -15.39 -18.56
CA ILE A 155 -5.86 -15.41 -19.02
C ILE A 155 -5.67 -15.15 -20.52
N ASP A 156 -6.52 -15.71 -21.39
CA ASP A 156 -6.47 -15.50 -22.86
C ASP A 156 -6.74 -14.04 -23.26
N THR A 157 -7.37 -13.29 -22.36
CA THR A 157 -7.73 -11.87 -22.55
C THR A 157 -6.83 -10.93 -21.73
N LEU A 158 -5.83 -11.44 -21.01
CA LEU A 158 -4.98 -10.66 -20.10
C LEU A 158 -4.43 -9.41 -20.79
N ASP A 159 -3.84 -9.54 -21.97
CA ASP A 159 -3.31 -8.40 -22.75
C ASP A 159 -4.38 -7.33 -23.06
N ILE A 160 -5.62 -7.74 -23.32
CA ILE A 160 -6.77 -6.84 -23.58
C ILE A 160 -7.21 -6.15 -22.29
N LEU A 161 -7.28 -6.88 -21.16
CA LEU A 161 -7.61 -6.32 -19.85
C LEU A 161 -6.56 -5.29 -19.41
N LEU A 162 -5.28 -5.55 -19.64
CA LEU A 162 -4.18 -4.65 -19.32
C LEU A 162 -4.16 -3.40 -20.21
N LYS A 163 -4.38 -3.56 -21.53
CA LYS A 163 -4.53 -2.43 -22.45
C LYS A 163 -5.71 -1.54 -22.04
N LYS A 164 -6.87 -2.12 -21.69
CA LYS A 164 -8.02 -1.39 -21.14
C LYS A 164 -7.67 -0.68 -19.84
N SER A 165 -6.96 -1.32 -18.91
CA SER A 165 -6.54 -0.72 -17.64
C SER A 165 -5.59 0.48 -17.85
N LYS A 166 -4.61 0.35 -18.76
CA LYS A 166 -3.67 1.43 -19.12
C LYS A 166 -4.38 2.61 -19.78
N LEU A 167 -5.36 2.36 -20.67
CA LEU A 167 -6.20 3.40 -21.26
C LEU A 167 -7.07 4.12 -20.22
N LEU A 168 -7.69 3.39 -19.28
CA LEU A 168 -8.48 4.00 -18.19
C LEU A 168 -7.61 4.86 -17.26
N ASN A 169 -6.43 4.37 -16.86
CA ASN A 169 -5.52 5.13 -16.00
C ASN A 169 -4.97 6.38 -16.70
N ASN A 170 -4.64 6.30 -17.99
CA ASN A 170 -4.20 7.46 -18.76
C ASN A 170 -5.35 8.47 -18.96
N GLY A 171 -6.56 8.00 -19.26
CA GLY A 171 -7.75 8.84 -19.39
C GLY A 171 -8.12 9.53 -18.08
N TRP A 172 -7.98 8.85 -16.93
CA TRP A 172 -8.16 9.45 -15.61
C TRP A 172 -7.14 10.56 -15.35
N LYS A 173 -5.86 10.32 -15.61
CA LYS A 173 -4.80 11.34 -15.44
C LYS A 173 -4.98 12.57 -16.34
N ALA A 174 -5.46 12.37 -17.57
CA ALA A 174 -5.75 13.48 -18.49
C ALA A 174 -7.07 14.21 -18.20
N LEU A 175 -7.94 13.63 -17.37
CA LEU A 175 -9.19 14.24 -16.90
C LEU A 175 -9.00 14.97 -15.56
N ILE A 176 -8.13 14.44 -14.69
CA ILE A 176 -7.89 14.89 -13.33
C ILE A 176 -6.39 15.05 -13.15
N GLU A 177 -5.91 16.24 -13.51
CA GLU A 177 -4.53 16.68 -13.31
C GLU A 177 -4.32 17.19 -11.87
N SER A 178 -5.34 17.81 -11.28
CA SER A 178 -5.36 18.25 -9.88
C SER A 178 -6.74 18.07 -9.23
N THR A 179 -6.84 18.31 -7.91
CA THR A 179 -8.14 18.40 -7.22
C THR A 179 -9.01 19.53 -7.77
N ASP A 180 -8.43 20.63 -8.25
CA ASP A 180 -9.18 21.73 -8.82
C ASP A 180 -9.75 21.38 -10.22
N SER A 181 -9.13 20.43 -10.94
CA SER A 181 -9.74 19.84 -12.14
C SER A 181 -11.08 19.17 -11.81
N ILE A 182 -11.17 18.46 -10.68
CA ILE A 182 -12.41 17.82 -10.21
C ILE A 182 -13.47 18.88 -9.90
N VAL A 183 -13.10 19.92 -9.15
CA VAL A 183 -13.99 21.05 -8.82
C VAL A 183 -14.49 21.72 -10.10
N ALA A 184 -13.62 21.99 -11.08
CA ALA A 184 -13.99 22.62 -12.34
C ALA A 184 -14.95 21.76 -13.19
N ILE A 185 -14.69 20.46 -13.32
CA ILE A 185 -15.55 19.52 -14.08
C ILE A 185 -16.94 19.42 -13.45
N ILE A 186 -17.02 19.29 -12.13
CA ILE A 186 -18.30 19.21 -11.41
C ILE A 186 -19.01 20.56 -11.46
N SER A 187 -18.29 21.69 -11.35
CA SER A 187 -18.85 23.05 -11.47
C SER A 187 -19.53 23.25 -12.83
N GLN A 188 -18.86 22.85 -13.91
CA GLN A 188 -19.43 22.93 -15.26
C GLN A 188 -20.69 22.07 -15.38
N LYS A 189 -20.67 20.82 -14.89
CA LYS A 189 -21.82 19.90 -14.96
C LYS A 189 -22.99 20.37 -14.10
N LEU A 190 -22.72 21.01 -12.96
CA LEU A 190 -23.72 21.67 -12.13
C LEU A 190 -24.36 22.86 -12.88
N LEU A 191 -23.56 23.72 -13.51
CA LEU A 191 -24.08 24.87 -14.26
C LEU A 191 -24.88 24.45 -15.51
N GLU A 192 -24.41 23.44 -16.26
CA GLU A 192 -25.17 22.82 -17.34
C GLU A 192 -26.53 22.30 -16.83
N LYS A 193 -26.56 21.67 -15.65
CA LYS A 193 -27.79 21.16 -15.05
C LYS A 193 -28.72 22.29 -14.61
N ILE A 194 -28.23 23.34 -13.97
CA ILE A 194 -29.05 24.49 -13.55
C ILE A 194 -29.60 25.24 -14.77
N LYS A 195 -28.79 25.52 -15.80
CA LYS A 195 -29.26 26.21 -17.01
C LYS A 195 -30.23 25.38 -17.86
N SER A 196 -30.30 24.05 -17.64
CA SER A 196 -31.35 23.20 -18.24
C SER A 196 -32.74 23.38 -17.62
N THR A 197 -32.83 23.97 -16.43
CA THR A 197 -34.10 24.29 -15.74
C THR A 197 -34.36 25.79 -15.64
N GLU A 198 -33.32 26.59 -15.41
CA GLU A 198 -33.38 28.05 -15.24
C GLU A 198 -32.38 28.74 -16.22
N PRO A 199 -32.77 28.99 -17.49
CA PRO A 199 -31.85 29.50 -18.50
C PRO A 199 -31.27 30.89 -18.20
N LEU A 200 -31.98 31.70 -17.41
CA LEU A 200 -31.60 33.04 -16.98
C LEU A 200 -30.71 33.05 -15.72
N PHE A 201 -30.30 31.89 -15.20
CA PHE A 201 -29.43 31.82 -14.03
C PHE A 201 -28.01 32.34 -14.33
N GLU A 202 -27.60 33.35 -13.56
CA GLU A 202 -26.27 33.95 -13.57
C GLU A 202 -25.56 33.72 -12.23
N ILE A 203 -24.27 33.38 -12.31
CA ILE A 203 -23.35 33.19 -11.19
C ILE A 203 -21.93 33.43 -11.72
N THR A 204 -21.00 33.93 -10.90
CA THR A 204 -19.61 34.02 -11.34
C THR A 204 -18.96 32.63 -11.40
N PRO A 205 -17.93 32.41 -12.24
CA PRO A 205 -17.19 31.15 -12.25
C PRO A 205 -16.50 30.82 -10.92
N ASP A 206 -16.24 31.82 -10.07
CA ASP A 206 -15.51 31.66 -8.81
C ASP A 206 -16.44 31.32 -7.64
N ASP A 207 -17.61 31.97 -7.56
CA ASP A 207 -18.68 31.59 -6.62
C ASP A 207 -19.13 30.15 -6.87
N LEU A 208 -19.32 29.78 -8.14
CA LEU A 208 -19.71 28.44 -8.55
C LEU A 208 -18.66 27.38 -8.17
N LYS A 209 -17.37 27.69 -8.37
CA LYS A 209 -16.26 26.83 -7.94
C LYS A 209 -16.20 26.71 -6.42
N THR A 210 -16.35 27.81 -5.70
CA THR A 210 -16.32 27.85 -4.23
C THR A 210 -17.46 27.03 -3.63
N PHE A 211 -18.68 27.21 -4.11
CA PHE A 211 -19.84 26.38 -3.76
C PHE A 211 -19.59 24.90 -4.07
N THR A 212 -19.11 24.60 -5.28
CA THR A 212 -18.87 23.21 -5.72
C THR A 212 -17.76 22.55 -4.89
N LYS A 213 -16.69 23.28 -4.58
CA LYS A 213 -15.60 22.82 -3.71
C LYS A 213 -16.13 22.47 -2.33
N GLY A 214 -16.85 23.39 -1.68
CA GLY A 214 -17.47 23.14 -0.37
C GLY A 214 -18.41 21.95 -0.38
N LYS A 215 -19.18 21.73 -1.46
CA LYS A 215 -20.03 20.52 -1.60
C LYS A 215 -19.27 19.23 -1.89
N ILE A 216 -18.09 19.28 -2.53
CA ILE A 216 -17.22 18.12 -2.69
C ILE A 216 -16.53 17.78 -1.35
N GLU A 217 -16.11 18.81 -0.59
CA GLU A 217 -15.53 18.66 0.74
C GLU A 217 -16.57 18.08 1.71
N GLU A 218 -17.78 18.63 1.76
CA GLU A 218 -18.94 18.09 2.49
C GLU A 218 -19.22 16.62 2.12
N LEU A 219 -19.19 16.24 0.84
CA LEU A 219 -19.40 14.84 0.43
C LEU A 219 -18.29 13.90 0.93
N PHE A 220 -17.04 14.34 0.98
CA PHE A 220 -15.94 13.51 1.49
C PHE A 220 -15.91 13.46 3.02
N GLU A 221 -16.18 14.59 3.70
CA GLU A 221 -16.41 14.62 5.14
C GLU A 221 -17.59 13.71 5.50
N LEU A 222 -18.70 13.77 4.77
CA LEU A 222 -19.84 12.86 4.96
C LEU A 222 -19.48 11.39 4.73
N THR A 223 -18.48 11.03 3.91
CA THR A 223 -18.00 9.64 3.85
C THR A 223 -17.09 9.24 5.02
N GLU A 224 -16.30 10.17 5.59
CA GLU A 224 -15.56 9.93 6.83
C GLU A 224 -16.52 9.89 8.05
N ILE A 225 -17.65 10.60 7.96
CA ILE A 225 -18.73 10.66 8.95
C ILE A 225 -19.70 9.47 8.81
N GLU A 226 -20.06 8.97 7.63
CA GLU A 226 -20.89 7.74 7.52
C GLU A 226 -20.14 6.46 7.95
N GLU A 227 -18.81 6.42 7.77
CA GLU A 227 -17.94 5.41 8.41
C GLU A 227 -17.72 5.70 9.92
N GLY A 228 -18.06 6.91 10.40
CA GLY A 228 -17.83 7.40 11.76
C GLY A 228 -19.07 7.47 12.68
N GLU A 229 -20.28 7.68 12.18
CA GLU A 229 -21.53 7.79 12.98
C GLU A 229 -22.05 6.44 13.44
N LYS A 230 -21.53 5.35 12.85
CA LYS A 230 -21.60 3.99 13.42
C LYS A 230 -20.56 3.78 14.53
N ALA A 231 -19.80 4.81 14.89
CA ALA A 231 -18.68 4.82 15.83
C ALA A 231 -18.54 6.19 16.55
N ASN A 232 -19.64 6.64 17.17
CA ASN A 232 -19.77 7.67 18.23
C ASN A 232 -20.24 9.08 17.80
N GLU A 233 -21.25 9.58 18.54
CA GLU A 233 -21.69 10.97 18.56
C GLU A 233 -20.76 11.86 19.41
N ASN A 234 -20.93 13.19 19.28
CA ASN A 234 -20.30 14.27 20.05
C ASN A 234 -18.83 14.56 19.71
N GLY A 235 -18.57 15.77 19.19
CA GLY A 235 -17.23 16.28 18.92
C GLY A 235 -17.12 17.78 19.15
N SER A 236 -16.01 18.37 18.72
CA SER A 236 -15.89 19.83 18.51
C SER A 236 -14.75 20.18 17.55
N THR A 237 -14.93 21.28 16.82
CA THR A 237 -13.99 21.96 15.93
C THR A 237 -12.93 22.77 16.71
N GLN A 238 -11.79 23.23 16.17
CA GLN A 238 -11.18 23.19 14.83
C GLN A 238 -9.62 23.07 15.02
N THR A 239 -8.64 23.54 14.22
CA THR A 239 -8.52 24.44 13.04
C THR A 239 -7.26 24.05 12.22
N GLU A 240 -6.93 24.82 11.18
CA GLU A 240 -5.76 24.70 10.28
C GLU A 240 -4.47 25.33 10.91
N THR A 241 -3.24 25.24 10.37
CA THR A 241 -2.75 25.55 9.00
C THR A 241 -1.39 24.89 8.67
N GLY A 242 -0.98 24.94 7.39
CA GLY A 242 0.44 24.87 6.99
C GLY A 242 0.83 23.77 5.99
N PHE A 243 0.78 24.07 4.68
CA PHE A 243 1.34 23.23 3.62
C PHE A 243 2.82 23.54 3.34
N ALA A 244 3.55 22.54 2.84
CA ALA A 244 4.74 22.68 2.01
C ALA A 244 4.78 21.49 1.03
N GLU A 245 5.17 21.74 -0.22
CA GLU A 245 4.79 20.90 -1.36
C GLU A 245 5.76 19.75 -1.70
N GLY A 246 5.29 18.79 -2.49
CA GLY A 246 6.02 17.57 -2.86
C GLY A 246 5.21 16.63 -3.73
N GLU A 247 4.98 17.03 -4.98
CA GLU A 247 4.41 16.24 -6.07
C GLU A 247 5.20 14.93 -6.33
N ASP A 248 4.61 13.80 -6.74
CA ASP A 248 3.18 13.46 -6.81
C ASP A 248 2.96 11.93 -6.75
N VAL A 249 2.00 11.46 -5.94
CA VAL A 249 1.61 10.04 -5.83
C VAL A 249 0.09 9.94 -5.57
N ILE A 250 -0.71 10.16 -6.62
CA ILE A 250 -2.18 10.14 -6.53
C ILE A 250 -2.74 8.70 -6.38
N PHE A 251 -2.67 8.19 -5.15
CA PHE A 251 -3.69 7.32 -4.55
C PHE A 251 -3.75 7.59 -3.04
N LYS A 252 -4.78 8.31 -2.56
CA LYS A 252 -5.01 8.52 -1.13
C LYS A 252 -5.10 7.15 -0.42
N ARG A 253 -4.13 6.87 0.46
CA ARG A 253 -4.08 5.66 1.31
C ARG A 253 -5.31 5.59 2.23
N HIS A 254 -6.35 4.88 1.79
CA HIS A 254 -7.50 4.54 2.63
C HIS A 254 -7.13 3.43 3.62
N GLN A 255 -6.44 3.80 4.69
CA GLN A 255 -6.19 2.92 5.81
C GLN A 255 -7.49 2.72 6.58
N LYS A 256 -8.07 1.52 6.54
CA LYS A 256 -9.19 1.14 7.41
C LYS A 256 -8.90 1.54 8.86
N ASN A 257 -9.91 2.03 9.57
CA ASN A 257 -9.82 2.38 10.98
C ASN A 257 -9.74 1.13 11.87
N LYS A 258 -8.62 0.41 11.77
CA LYS A 258 -8.08 -0.39 12.87
C LYS A 258 -7.98 0.54 14.08
N ILE A 259 -8.55 0.15 15.23
CA ILE A 259 -8.44 0.92 16.48
C ILE A 259 -6.94 1.16 16.72
N ARG A 260 -6.52 2.42 16.60
CA ARG A 260 -5.10 2.76 16.59
C ARG A 260 -4.67 2.94 18.03
N GLU A 261 -3.86 2.00 18.51
CA GLU A 261 -3.03 2.19 19.69
C GLU A 261 -2.26 3.51 19.53
N LYS A 262 -2.59 4.48 20.39
CA LYS A 262 -1.93 5.77 20.53
C LYS A 262 -0.95 5.70 21.69
N ILE A 263 -0.07 6.71 21.79
CA ILE A 263 0.93 6.82 22.85
C ILE A 263 0.84 8.17 23.54
N SER A 264 1.06 8.16 24.86
CA SER A 264 1.21 9.33 25.72
C SER A 264 2.59 9.27 26.36
N VAL A 265 3.31 10.39 26.41
CA VAL A 265 4.64 10.46 27.04
C VAL A 265 4.63 11.56 28.08
N THR A 266 4.80 11.17 29.34
CA THR A 266 4.84 12.07 30.49
C THR A 266 6.29 12.23 30.95
N PHE A 267 6.77 13.47 31.01
CA PHE A 267 8.10 13.84 31.47
C PHE A 267 8.11 14.10 33.00
N PRO A 268 9.28 14.02 33.68
CA PRO A 268 9.38 14.31 35.11
C PRO A 268 8.96 15.73 35.53
N ASP A 269 8.97 16.69 34.59
CA ASP A 269 8.46 18.06 34.78
C ASP A 269 6.92 18.16 34.66
N LYS A 270 6.24 17.02 34.54
CA LYS A 270 4.79 16.85 34.30
C LYS A 270 4.29 17.33 32.92
N THR A 271 5.19 17.64 31.97
CA THR A 271 4.79 17.83 30.57
C THR A 271 4.27 16.51 30.00
N VAL A 272 3.08 16.52 29.41
CA VAL A 272 2.51 15.37 28.68
C VAL A 272 2.51 15.67 27.19
N ILE A 273 3.06 14.78 26.37
CA ILE A 273 2.98 14.83 24.91
C ILE A 273 2.03 13.72 24.43
N LYS A 274 0.88 14.10 23.87
CA LYS A 274 -0.22 13.19 23.51
C LYS A 274 -1.01 13.74 22.31
N ASN A 275 -0.67 13.29 21.11
CA ASN A 275 -1.17 13.84 19.84
C ASN A 275 -2.17 12.91 19.13
N LYS A 276 -2.89 13.43 18.12
CA LYS A 276 -3.85 12.66 17.32
C LYS A 276 -3.19 11.48 16.57
N LYS A 277 -1.91 11.59 16.20
CA LYS A 277 -1.10 10.52 15.58
C LYS A 277 0.12 10.17 16.44
N VAL A 278 0.45 8.87 16.50
CA VAL A 278 1.62 8.32 17.20
C VAL A 278 2.94 8.90 16.72
N VAL A 279 3.05 9.17 15.41
CA VAL A 279 4.24 9.76 14.81
C VAL A 279 4.53 11.16 15.35
N ASP A 280 3.48 11.97 15.57
CA ASP A 280 3.63 13.34 16.04
C ASP A 280 4.15 13.34 17.50
N THR A 281 3.55 12.54 18.39
CA THR A 281 4.07 12.34 19.77
C THR A 281 5.50 11.80 19.80
N PHE A 282 5.84 10.85 18.93
CA PHE A 282 7.19 10.29 18.87
C PHE A 282 8.24 11.34 18.45
N VAL A 283 7.94 12.13 17.41
CA VAL A 283 8.79 13.22 16.92
C VAL A 283 8.93 14.32 17.97
N GLU A 284 7.84 14.75 18.60
CA GLU A 284 7.88 15.80 19.64
C GLU A 284 8.57 15.34 20.92
N THR A 285 8.46 14.06 21.28
CA THR A 285 9.21 13.48 22.39
C THR A 285 10.71 13.57 22.12
N ILE A 286 11.17 13.14 20.93
CA ILE A 286 12.59 13.27 20.55
C ILE A 286 13.01 14.75 20.47
N LYS A 287 12.13 15.65 20.02
CA LYS A 287 12.34 17.12 20.00
C LYS A 287 12.55 17.69 21.41
N LYS A 288 11.74 17.28 22.41
CA LYS A 288 11.86 17.74 23.81
C LYS A 288 13.03 17.09 24.55
N ILE A 289 13.39 15.85 24.22
CA ILE A 289 14.62 15.20 24.73
C ILE A 289 15.88 15.90 24.19
N GLY A 290 15.86 16.28 22.91
CA GLY A 290 16.99 16.82 22.16
C GLY A 290 17.58 15.77 21.22
N PRO A 291 17.39 15.88 19.89
CA PRO A 291 17.92 14.92 18.92
C PRO A 291 19.44 14.76 19.01
N GLU A 292 20.16 15.80 19.40
CA GLU A 292 21.61 15.80 19.64
C GLU A 292 22.06 14.84 20.75
N LYS A 293 21.16 14.51 21.70
CA LYS A 293 21.39 13.51 22.76
C LYS A 293 21.01 12.09 22.33
N VAL A 294 20.10 11.97 21.35
CA VAL A 294 19.61 10.68 20.84
C VAL A 294 20.52 10.13 19.73
N LEU A 295 21.10 10.99 18.88
CA LEU A 295 22.06 10.60 17.85
C LEU A 295 23.23 9.72 18.37
N PRO A 296 23.97 10.09 19.44
CA PRO A 296 25.08 9.27 19.94
C PRO A 296 24.67 7.94 20.57
N LEU A 297 23.36 7.68 20.80
CA LEU A 297 22.88 6.36 21.22
C LEU A 297 22.95 5.32 20.10
N ASN A 298 23.15 5.77 18.85
CA ASN A 298 23.35 4.95 17.65
C ASN A 298 22.26 3.88 17.45
N LEU A 299 20.99 4.28 17.61
CA LEU A 299 19.83 3.40 17.51
C LEU A 299 19.39 3.20 16.05
N TYR A 300 19.18 1.95 15.65
CA TYR A 300 18.70 1.61 14.29
C TYR A 300 17.40 0.81 14.33
N ARG A 301 16.55 0.95 13.29
CA ARG A 301 15.45 0.03 12.95
C ARG A 301 15.43 -0.13 11.42
N SER A 302 15.16 -1.33 10.93
CA SER A 302 15.22 -1.68 9.48
C SER A 302 16.48 -1.20 8.74
N GLY A 303 17.64 -1.19 9.41
CA GLY A 303 18.92 -0.73 8.86
C GLY A 303 19.17 0.78 8.91
N VAL A 304 18.17 1.61 9.24
CA VAL A 304 18.28 3.08 9.25
C VAL A 304 18.30 3.61 10.68
N ALA A 305 19.11 4.67 10.90
CA ALA A 305 19.26 5.29 12.20
C ALA A 305 18.00 6.07 12.60
N ILE A 306 17.59 5.96 13.87
CA ILE A 306 16.43 6.67 14.43
C ILE A 306 16.62 8.18 14.39
N VAL A 307 17.85 8.66 14.58
CA VAL A 307 18.27 10.05 14.39
C VAL A 307 19.55 10.05 13.55
N SER A 308 19.61 10.91 12.54
CA SER A 308 20.75 11.07 11.63
C SER A 308 20.93 12.55 11.26
N GLU A 309 22.14 12.98 10.89
CA GLU A 309 22.35 14.29 10.23
C GLU A 309 22.22 14.19 8.69
N ILE A 310 22.28 12.96 8.16
CA ILE A 310 22.12 12.63 6.74
C ILE A 310 20.70 12.10 6.52
N LYS A 311 20.02 12.61 5.48
CA LYS A 311 18.70 12.12 5.07
C LYS A 311 18.82 10.71 4.48
N ASP A 312 17.86 9.84 4.77
CA ASP A 312 17.69 8.56 4.07
C ASP A 312 16.90 8.75 2.76
N ASP A 313 17.26 8.00 1.72
CA ASP A 313 16.64 8.09 0.39
C ASP A 313 15.36 7.26 0.25
N PHE A 314 15.08 6.32 1.17
CA PHE A 314 14.01 5.32 1.02
C PHE A 314 12.87 5.51 2.03
N TYR A 315 13.18 5.75 3.30
CA TYR A 315 12.19 5.88 4.36
C TYR A 315 11.78 7.32 4.64
N ASN A 316 10.50 7.52 4.92
CA ASN A 316 10.01 8.83 5.36
C ASN A 316 10.61 9.21 6.72
N GLN A 317 11.14 10.44 6.80
CA GLN A 317 11.83 11.00 7.95
C GLN A 317 11.29 12.41 8.26
N HIS A 318 11.15 12.73 9.55
CA HIS A 318 10.77 14.08 9.98
C HIS A 318 12.02 14.92 10.27
N LYS A 319 12.09 16.17 9.80
CA LYS A 319 13.28 17.03 9.99
C LYS A 319 13.16 17.88 11.25
N ILE A 320 14.20 17.89 12.09
CA ILE A 320 14.33 18.75 13.27
C ILE A 320 15.68 19.47 13.20
N GLY A 321 15.69 20.73 12.76
CA GLY A 321 16.93 21.49 12.56
C GLY A 321 17.81 20.82 11.48
N LYS A 322 19.01 20.37 11.86
CA LYS A 322 19.89 19.56 10.99
C LYS A 322 19.64 18.05 11.04
N TYR A 323 18.79 17.58 11.96
CA TYR A 323 18.55 16.17 12.20
C TYR A 323 17.35 15.63 11.42
N TRP A 324 17.41 14.36 11.06
CA TRP A 324 16.35 13.58 10.42
C TRP A 324 15.95 12.44 11.34
N ILE A 325 14.66 12.33 11.65
CA ILE A 325 14.08 11.35 12.57
C ILE A 325 13.39 10.26 11.76
N MET A 326 13.78 9.00 11.91
CA MET A 326 13.11 7.88 11.23
C MET A 326 11.71 7.67 11.80
N VAL A 327 10.67 7.85 10.97
CA VAL A 327 9.27 7.70 11.39
C VAL A 327 8.54 6.52 10.75
N HIS A 328 9.16 5.83 9.79
CA HIS A 328 8.56 4.68 9.08
C HIS A 328 8.67 3.35 9.86
N THR A 329 8.07 3.33 11.06
CA THR A 329 8.04 2.21 12.01
C THR A 329 6.64 2.05 12.64
N SER A 330 6.32 0.89 13.19
CA SER A 330 5.06 0.62 13.89
C SER A 330 4.91 1.38 15.23
N THR A 331 3.70 1.42 15.81
CA THR A 331 3.48 1.97 17.16
C THR A 331 4.33 1.24 18.21
N LYS A 332 4.32 -0.10 18.19
CA LYS A 332 5.09 -0.94 19.13
C LYS A 332 6.60 -0.67 19.05
N GLU A 333 7.13 -0.48 17.84
CA GLU A 333 8.55 -0.11 17.65
C GLU A 333 8.85 1.31 18.14
N LYS A 334 7.93 2.27 17.95
CA LYS A 334 8.09 3.62 18.52
C LYS A 334 8.12 3.60 20.04
N ILE A 335 7.24 2.85 20.69
CA ILE A 335 7.26 2.64 22.15
C ILE A 335 8.61 2.02 22.57
N ALA A 336 9.05 0.95 21.89
CA ALA A 336 10.31 0.29 22.20
C ALA A 336 11.53 1.21 22.02
N VAL A 337 11.54 2.06 20.99
CA VAL A 337 12.60 3.07 20.78
C VAL A 337 12.55 4.16 21.86
N LEU A 338 11.38 4.66 22.24
CA LEU A 338 11.29 5.65 23.32
C LEU A 338 11.70 5.07 24.67
N ASN A 339 11.38 3.80 24.96
CA ASN A 339 11.87 3.10 26.16
C ASN A 339 13.40 2.94 26.13
N GLU A 340 13.97 2.51 24.99
CA GLU A 340 15.43 2.38 24.83
C GLU A 340 16.17 3.72 25.00
N ILE A 341 15.57 4.84 24.55
CA ILE A 341 16.09 6.20 24.79
C ILE A 341 15.93 6.59 26.28
N ASN A 342 14.77 6.31 26.89
CA ASN A 342 14.45 6.61 28.28
C ASN A 342 15.42 5.94 29.26
N GLU A 343 15.74 4.66 29.02
CA GLU A 343 16.73 3.89 29.77
C GLU A 343 18.15 4.42 29.55
N LYS A 344 18.61 4.52 28.29
CA LYS A 344 19.99 4.92 27.97
C LYS A 344 20.35 6.35 28.39
N LEU A 345 19.36 7.25 28.48
CA LEU A 345 19.54 8.62 28.96
C LEU A 345 18.99 8.86 30.38
N ASN A 346 18.51 7.82 31.09
CA ASN A 346 17.95 7.89 32.45
C ASN A 346 16.90 9.01 32.65
N LEU A 347 15.99 9.15 31.67
CA LEU A 347 15.09 10.31 31.56
C LEU A 347 13.85 10.23 32.46
N LYS A 348 13.55 9.04 33.00
CA LYS A 348 12.39 8.77 33.88
C LYS A 348 11.04 9.19 33.25
N LEU A 349 10.91 9.01 31.94
CA LEU A 349 9.66 9.19 31.21
C LEU A 349 8.69 8.07 31.58
N THR A 350 7.40 8.38 31.71
CA THR A 350 6.32 7.40 31.68
C THR A 350 5.77 7.36 30.26
N ILE A 351 5.77 6.19 29.63
CA ILE A 351 5.32 5.98 28.24
C ILE A 351 4.16 4.99 28.27
N GLU A 352 2.97 5.47 27.93
CA GLU A 352 1.71 4.74 28.07
C GLU A 352 1.08 4.56 26.69
N SER A 353 0.65 3.33 26.36
CA SER A 353 -0.22 3.11 25.20
C SER A 353 -1.68 3.13 25.61
N PHE A 354 -2.53 3.69 24.75
CA PHE A 354 -3.96 3.78 24.97
C PHE A 354 -4.71 3.66 23.65
N THR A 355 -5.88 3.05 23.66
CA THR A 355 -6.85 3.18 22.57
C THR A 355 -7.77 4.36 22.87
N ASN A 356 -8.19 5.06 21.83
CA ASN A 356 -9.42 5.83 21.93
C ASN A 356 -10.60 4.83 21.89
N GLU A 357 -11.55 5.03 22.79
CA GLU A 357 -12.95 4.67 22.54
C GLU A 357 -13.53 5.59 21.45
#